data_AF-A0A1J4RQE4-F1
#
_entry.id   AF-A0A1J4RQE4-F1
#
_cell.length_a   1.000
_cell.length_b   1.000
_cell.length_c   1.000
_cell.angle_alpha   90.00
_cell.angle_beta   90.00
_cell.angle_gamma   90.00
#
_symmetry.space_group_name_H-M   'P 1'
#
loop_
_entity.id
_entity.type
_entity.pdbx_description
1 polymer ?
#
loop_
_entity_poly.entity_id
_entity_poly.type
_entity_poly.pdbx_seq_one_letter_code
_entity_poly.pdbx_strand_id
1 'polypeptide(L)'
;MIVRHGKKYFAASNLKLSKQELLAQYKTRWEIETIFRMLHSKLGLDQCESRKLIAQSAHFYLCLMAYTILKNEQYLTGKSIYQIKRKCSFDFKTADNILSKLNFQSA
;
A
#
# COMPACT_ATOMS: atom_id res chain seq x y z
N MET A 1 21.36 13.66 -13.31
CA MET A 1 21.91 14.56 -12.29
C MET A 1 22.23 13.71 -11.08
N ILE A 2 23.42 13.88 -10.50
CA ILE A 2 23.83 13.18 -9.28
C ILE A 2 24.07 14.22 -8.20
N VAL A 3 23.45 14.04 -7.03
CA VAL A 3 23.56 14.97 -5.92
C VAL A 3 23.94 14.23 -4.65
N ARG A 4 24.91 14.78 -3.90
CA ARG A 4 25.27 14.30 -2.57
C ARG A 4 24.45 15.00 -1.49
N HIS A 5 23.88 14.24 -0.57
CA HIS A 5 23.22 14.74 0.63
C HIS A 5 23.63 13.90 1.84
N GLY A 6 24.45 14.49 2.72
CA GLY A 6 25.12 13.78 3.81
C GLY A 6 26.06 12.68 3.29
N LYS A 7 25.84 11.45 3.77
CA LYS A 7 26.59 10.24 3.40
C LYS A 7 25.98 9.48 2.20
N LYS A 8 24.93 10.02 1.57
CA LYS A 8 24.19 9.34 0.49
C LYS A 8 24.28 10.12 -0.82
N TYR A 9 24.19 9.39 -1.92
CA TYR A 9 24.10 9.92 -3.28
C TYR A 9 22.72 9.63 -3.86
N PHE A 10 22.17 10.61 -4.57
CA PHE A 10 20.88 10.54 -5.23
C PHE A 10 21.08 10.79 -6.72
N ALA A 11 20.50 9.93 -7.55
CA ALA A 11 20.58 10.05 -8.99
C ALA A 11 19.17 10.23 -9.58
N ALA A 12 19.04 11.12 -10.57
CA ALA A 12 17.81 11.36 -11.30
C ALA A 12 18.09 11.50 -12.79
N SER A 13 17.18 10.99 -13.62
CA SER A 13 17.20 11.14 -15.08
C SER A 13 16.88 12.56 -15.51
N ASN A 14 15.95 13.23 -14.82
CA ASN A 14 15.61 14.62 -15.07
C ASN A 14 16.73 15.55 -14.55
N LEU A 15 17.47 16.17 -15.48
CA LEU A 15 18.60 17.06 -15.20
C LEU A 15 18.17 18.47 -14.75
N LYS A 16 16.90 18.83 -14.93
CA LYS A 16 16.36 20.16 -14.58
C LYS A 16 15.90 20.26 -13.14
N LEU A 17 15.77 19.13 -12.44
CA LEU A 17 15.39 19.10 -11.02
C LEU A 17 16.44 19.83 -10.18
N SER A 18 16.00 20.67 -9.26
CA SER A 18 16.86 21.15 -8.20
C SER A 18 17.17 20.02 -7.19
N LYS A 19 18.25 20.18 -6.43
CA LYS A 19 18.57 19.30 -5.30
C LYS A 19 17.41 19.17 -4.31
N GLN A 20 16.72 20.26 -4.00
CA GLN A 20 15.64 20.27 -3.02
C GLN A 20 14.42 19.50 -3.51
N GLU A 21 14.04 19.70 -4.77
CA GLU A 21 12.93 18.95 -5.39
C GLU A 21 13.25 17.46 -5.49
N LEU A 22 14.48 17.09 -5.87
CA LEU A 22 14.91 15.68 -5.90
C LEU A 22 14.77 15.04 -4.51
N LEU A 23 15.25 15.70 -3.46
CA LEU A 23 15.15 15.19 -2.10
C LEU A 23 13.69 15.12 -1.62
N ALA A 24 12.86 16.10 -1.98
CA ALA A 24 11.43 16.09 -1.67
C ALA A 24 10.71 14.92 -2.35
N GLN A 25 10.97 14.71 -3.64
CA GLN A 25 10.42 13.58 -4.38
C GLN A 25 10.91 12.24 -3.81
N TYR A 26 12.19 12.13 -3.42
CA TYR A 26 12.71 10.90 -2.83
C TYR A 26 12.03 10.54 -1.49
N LYS A 27 11.49 11.53 -0.74
CA LYS A 27 10.77 11.25 0.51
C LYS A 27 9.54 10.38 0.29
N THR A 28 8.86 10.48 -0.85
CA THR A 28 7.67 9.65 -1.15
C THR A 28 8.00 8.17 -1.26
N ARG A 29 9.27 7.81 -1.50
CA ARG A 29 9.74 6.40 -1.46
C ARG A 29 9.39 5.71 -0.14
N TRP A 30 9.37 6.45 0.98
CA TRP A 30 9.03 5.89 2.29
C TRP A 30 7.58 5.38 2.37
N GLU A 31 6.68 5.92 1.53
CA GLU A 31 5.30 5.47 1.46
C GLU A 31 5.22 4.00 1.05
N ILE A 32 6.06 3.58 0.09
CA ILE A 32 6.15 2.19 -0.36
C ILE A 32 6.53 1.27 0.81
N GLU A 33 7.51 1.63 1.63
CA GLU A 33 7.89 0.83 2.80
C GLU A 33 6.78 0.75 3.84
N THR A 34 5.98 1.82 3.97
CA THR A 34 4.82 1.85 4.86
C THR A 34 3.71 0.92 4.35
N ILE A 35 3.50 0.87 3.03
CA ILE A 35 2.58 -0.06 2.38
C ILE A 35 3.03 -1.50 2.66
N PHE A 36 4.25 -1.88 2.31
CA PHE A 36 4.73 -3.25 2.50
C PHE A 36 4.74 -3.66 3.98
N ARG A 37 5.09 -2.76 4.91
CA ARG A 37 4.98 -3.04 6.35
C ARG A 37 3.55 -3.39 6.76
N MET A 38 2.54 -2.70 6.22
CA MET A 38 1.14 -3.03 6.47
C MET A 38 0.73 -4.38 5.86
N LEU A 39 1.18 -4.67 4.63
CA LEU A 39 0.93 -5.95 3.96
C LEU A 39 1.45 -7.13 4.80
N HIS A 40 2.73 -7.06 5.21
CA HIS A 40 3.36 -8.09 6.04
C HIS A 40 2.69 -8.20 7.41
N SER A 41 2.57 -7.09 8.16
CA SER A 41 2.20 -7.15 9.57
C SER A 41 0.69 -7.28 9.85
N LYS A 42 -0.18 -6.93 8.91
CA LYS A 42 -1.64 -6.87 9.14
C LYS A 42 -2.49 -7.61 8.11
N LEU A 43 -1.99 -7.80 6.89
CA LEU A 43 -2.72 -8.48 5.81
C LEU A 43 -2.14 -9.85 5.46
N GLY A 44 -1.14 -10.31 6.20
CA GLY A 44 -0.65 -11.70 6.12
C GLY A 44 0.05 -12.02 4.81
N LEU A 45 0.77 -11.05 4.23
CA LEU A 45 1.42 -11.24 2.93
C LEU A 45 2.33 -12.49 2.90
N ASP A 46 3.09 -12.75 3.97
CA ASP A 46 4.01 -13.89 4.07
C ASP A 46 3.36 -15.17 4.62
N GLN A 47 2.05 -15.19 4.81
CA GLN A 47 1.34 -16.30 5.46
C GLN A 47 0.72 -17.29 4.46
N CYS A 48 1.03 -17.15 3.17
CA CYS A 48 0.58 -18.09 2.16
C CYS A 48 1.47 -19.34 2.17
N GLU A 49 0.93 -20.46 2.65
CA GLU A 49 1.63 -21.76 2.69
C GLU A 49 1.60 -22.52 1.34
N SER A 50 0.99 -21.94 0.31
CA SER A 50 0.86 -22.61 -0.99
C SER A 50 2.19 -22.67 -1.72
N ARG A 51 2.51 -23.82 -2.32
CA ARG A 51 3.74 -23.98 -3.14
C ARG A 51 3.53 -23.61 -4.61
N LYS A 52 2.29 -23.35 -5.02
CA LYS A 52 1.96 -23.03 -6.42
C LYS A 52 2.13 -21.52 -6.65
N LEU A 53 2.88 -21.15 -7.69
CA LEU A 53 3.09 -19.75 -8.07
C LEU A 53 1.76 -19.01 -8.27
N ILE A 54 0.81 -19.62 -8.98
CA ILE A 54 -0.51 -19.02 -9.23
C ILE A 54 -1.24 -18.67 -7.92
N ALA A 55 -1.18 -19.55 -6.92
CA ALA A 55 -1.82 -19.31 -5.64
C ALA A 55 -1.09 -18.23 -4.82
N GLN A 56 0.26 -18.24 -4.84
CA GLN A 56 1.07 -17.18 -4.23
C GLN A 56 0.79 -15.80 -4.86
N SER A 57 0.70 -15.74 -6.19
CA SER A 57 0.33 -14.53 -6.92
C SER A 57 -1.08 -14.06 -6.55
N ALA A 58 -2.06 -14.97 -6.54
CA ALA A 58 -3.42 -14.64 -6.15
C ALA A 58 -3.49 -14.08 -4.72
N HIS A 59 -2.80 -14.71 -3.77
CA HIS A 59 -2.70 -14.22 -2.39
C HIS A 59 -2.07 -12.82 -2.31
N PHE A 60 -0.96 -12.60 -3.01
CA PHE A 60 -0.31 -11.29 -3.10
C PHE A 60 -1.27 -10.21 -3.62
N TYR A 61 -2.00 -10.49 -4.71
CA TYR A 61 -2.98 -9.56 -5.26
C TYR A 61 -4.15 -9.30 -4.30
N LEU A 62 -4.64 -10.33 -3.59
CA LEU A 62 -5.68 -10.16 -2.58
C LEU A 62 -5.22 -9.28 -1.42
N CYS A 63 -3.98 -9.44 -0.93
CA CYS A 63 -3.41 -8.56 0.09
C CYS A 63 -3.32 -7.10 -0.39
N LEU A 64 -2.88 -6.88 -1.64
CA LEU A 64 -2.83 -5.54 -2.24
C LEU A 64 -4.22 -4.92 -2.38
N MET A 65 -5.20 -5.68 -2.90
CA MET A 65 -6.58 -5.22 -3.00
C MET A 65 -7.13 -4.86 -1.62
N ALA A 66 -6.98 -5.74 -0.62
CA ALA A 66 -7.42 -5.46 0.73
C ALA A 66 -6.78 -4.17 1.31
N TYR A 67 -5.50 -3.92 1.04
CA TYR A 67 -4.85 -2.68 1.45
C TYR A 67 -5.51 -1.45 0.80
N THR A 68 -5.70 -1.45 -0.51
CA THR A 68 -6.32 -0.34 -1.25
C THR A 68 -7.72 -0.03 -0.73
N ILE A 69 -8.50 -1.07 -0.46
CA ILE A 69 -9.86 -0.95 0.07
C ILE A 69 -9.86 -0.30 1.45
N LEU A 70 -9.01 -0.79 2.35
CA LEU A 70 -8.88 -0.24 3.69
C LEU A 70 -8.35 1.20 3.68
N LYS A 71 -7.46 1.54 2.75
CA LYS A 71 -6.97 2.91 2.56
C LYS A 71 -8.06 3.84 2.03
N ASN A 72 -8.87 3.39 1.09
CA ASN A 72 -10.01 4.15 0.60
C ASN A 72 -11.02 4.42 1.72
N GLU A 73 -11.36 3.40 2.51
CA GLU A 73 -12.26 3.58 3.66
C GLU A 73 -11.66 4.50 4.74
N GLN A 74 -10.33 4.43 4.96
CA GLN A 74 -9.63 5.39 5.82
C GLN A 74 -9.77 6.82 5.31
N TYR A 75 -9.63 7.04 3.99
CA TYR A 75 -9.80 8.35 3.38
C TYR A 75 -11.24 8.87 3.55
N LEU A 76 -12.24 8.02 3.33
CA LEU A 76 -13.65 8.40 3.42
C LEU A 76 -14.12 8.66 4.87
N THR A 77 -13.62 7.88 5.83
CA THR A 77 -14.13 7.92 7.22
C THR A 77 -13.22 8.65 8.20
N GLY A 78 -11.99 8.96 7.81
CA GLY A 78 -10.96 9.50 8.70
C GLY A 78 -10.44 8.52 9.76
N LYS A 79 -10.97 7.28 9.82
CA LYS A 79 -10.57 6.28 10.81
C LYS A 79 -9.20 5.69 10.49
N SER A 80 -8.50 5.22 11.51
CA SER A 80 -7.24 4.51 11.29
C SER A 80 -7.49 3.19 10.56
N ILE A 81 -6.56 2.83 9.68
CA ILE A 81 -6.62 1.56 8.93
C ILE A 81 -6.76 0.34 9.86
N TYR A 82 -6.19 0.41 11.07
CA TYR A 82 -6.27 -0.65 12.08
C TYR A 82 -7.68 -0.82 12.64
N GLN A 83 -8.38 0.29 12.92
CA GLN A 83 -9.76 0.25 13.42
C GLN A 83 -10.70 -0.36 12.38
N ILE A 84 -10.52 0.04 11.11
CA ILE A 84 -11.32 -0.47 9.99
C ILE A 84 -11.06 -1.98 9.81
N LYS A 85 -9.79 -2.39 9.70
CA LYS A 85 -9.41 -3.80 9.57
C LYS A 85 -9.96 -4.65 10.72
N ARG A 86 -9.83 -4.16 11.95
CA ARG A 86 -10.34 -4.86 13.14
C ARG A 86 -11.85 -5.05 13.01
N LYS A 87 -12.60 -4.01 12.65
CA LYS A 87 -14.05 -4.11 12.45
C LYS A 87 -14.42 -5.13 11.38
N CYS A 88 -13.78 -5.10 10.21
CA CYS A 88 -14.00 -6.08 9.14
C CYS A 88 -13.65 -7.51 9.54
N SER A 89 -12.70 -7.72 10.45
CA SER A 89 -12.30 -9.06 10.92
C SER A 89 -13.36 -9.72 11.81
N PHE A 90 -14.23 -8.93 12.45
CA PHE A 90 -15.26 -9.42 13.38
C PHE A 90 -16.69 -9.24 12.85
N ASP A 91 -16.88 -8.43 11.81
CA ASP A 91 -18.18 -8.16 11.20
C ASP A 91 -18.07 -8.23 9.66
N PHE A 92 -18.44 -9.38 9.11
CA PHE A 92 -18.47 -9.63 7.68
C PHE A 92 -19.45 -8.71 6.94
N LYS A 93 -20.55 -8.28 7.57
CA LYS A 93 -21.48 -7.34 6.93
C LYS A 93 -20.83 -5.98 6.71
N THR A 94 -19.98 -5.54 7.64
CA THR A 94 -19.19 -4.31 7.44
C THR A 94 -18.22 -4.49 6.27
N ALA A 95 -17.56 -5.65 6.15
CA ALA A 95 -16.66 -5.92 5.04
C ALA A 95 -17.42 -5.90 3.69
N ASP A 96 -18.55 -6.59 3.59
CA ASP A 96 -19.38 -6.64 2.38
C ASP A 96 -19.93 -5.26 1.99
N ASN A 97 -20.33 -4.44 2.97
CA ASN A 97 -20.79 -3.08 2.72
C ASN A 97 -19.67 -2.16 2.19
N ILE A 98 -18.41 -2.40 2.58
CA ILE A 98 -17.28 -1.66 2.02
C ILE A 98 -17.00 -2.15 0.60
N LEU A 99 -17.04 -3.48 0.39
CA LEU A 99 -16.84 -4.09 -0.92
C LEU A 99 -17.90 -3.65 -1.93
N SER A 100 -19.17 -3.58 -1.54
CA SER A 100 -20.27 -3.19 -2.43
C SER A 100 -20.20 -1.72 -2.87
N LYS A 101 -19.54 -0.86 -2.09
CA LYS A 101 -19.29 0.55 -2.47
C LYS A 101 -18.17 0.69 -3.50
N LEU A 102 -17.32 -0.33 -3.66
CA LEU A 102 -16.32 -0.36 -4.70
C LEU A 102 -17.03 -0.77 -5.99
N ASN A 103 -17.50 0.23 -6.74
CA ASN A 103 -17.88 0.04 -8.12
C ASN A 103 -16.61 -0.37 -8.89
N PHE A 104 -16.33 -1.66 -8.97
CA PHE A 104 -15.48 -2.20 -10.03
C PHE A 104 -16.28 -2.07 -11.32
N GLN A 105 -16.34 -0.85 -11.86
CA GLN A 105 -16.70 -0.66 -13.26
C GLN A 105 -15.60 -1.36 -14.05
N SER A 106 -15.89 -2.58 -14.49
CA SER A 106 -15.15 -3.24 -15.55
C SER A 106 -15.10 -2.27 -16.73
N ALA A 107 -13.92 -1.75 -17.01
CA ALA A 107 -13.62 -1.00 -18.21
C ALA A 107 -13.78 -1.89 -19.45
#